data_AF-A0A2C9LQP3-F1
#
_entry.id   AF-A0A2C9LQP3-F1
#
_cell.length_a   1.000
_cell.length_b   1.000
_cell.length_c   1.000
_cell.angle_alpha   90.00
_cell.angle_beta   90.00
_cell.angle_gamma   90.00
#
_symmetry.space_group_name_H-M   'P 1'
#
loop_
_entity.id
_entity.type
_entity.pdbx_description
1 polymer ?
#
loop_
_entity_poly.entity_id
_entity_poly.type
_entity_poly.pdbx_seq_one_letter_code
_entity_poly.pdbx_strand_id
1 'polypeptide(L)'
;MVLTNLNQNFGRKVVYVLDCKVCGETLSRRGMLAVLVADGKTELFSTDKFDRKYVFPHNFYGQVVGYDVLLPCMKCLSSVNNGHHSMFHSSLVSYCYRLDEEANNYLLWKDLKSPKEDGQMLIECLR
;
A
#
# COMPACT_ATOMS: atom_id res chain seq x y z
N MET A 1 5.35 17.39 26.73
CA MET A 1 4.59 17.75 25.51
C MET A 1 4.83 16.63 24.50
N VAL A 2 4.02 15.56 24.58
CA VAL A 2 4.17 14.36 23.74
C VAL A 2 3.46 14.65 22.42
N LEU A 3 4.16 14.47 21.30
CA LEU A 3 3.70 14.74 19.94
C LEU A 3 2.45 13.89 19.58
N THR A 4 1.27 14.37 19.97
CA THR A 4 -0.02 13.93 19.46
C THR A 4 -0.23 14.52 18.07
N ASN A 5 0.23 13.86 17.00
CA ASN A 5 -0.24 14.16 15.64
C ASN A 5 0.17 13.09 14.62
N LEU A 6 -0.15 11.82 14.90
CA LEU A 6 -0.16 10.79 13.85
C LEU A 6 -1.54 10.80 13.17
N ASN A 7 -1.61 11.62 12.10
CA ASN A 7 -2.55 11.63 10.98
C ASN A 7 -4.04 11.31 11.28
N GLN A 8 -4.81 12.29 11.78
CA GLN A 8 -6.29 12.23 11.87
C GLN A 8 -7.00 12.01 10.52
N ASN A 9 -6.28 12.06 9.40
CA ASN A 9 -6.82 11.86 8.06
C ASN A 9 -6.53 10.45 7.49
N PHE A 10 -6.03 9.49 8.28
CA PHE A 10 -5.76 8.13 7.79
C PHE A 10 -6.93 7.55 6.98
N GLY A 11 -8.14 7.61 7.53
CA GLY A 11 -9.34 7.10 6.87
C GLY A 11 -9.74 7.84 5.58
N ARG A 12 -9.26 9.06 5.37
CA ARG A 12 -9.51 9.87 4.16
C ARG A 12 -8.44 9.66 3.08
N LYS A 13 -7.41 8.85 3.35
CA LYS A 13 -6.42 8.50 2.34
C LYS A 13 -7.08 7.60 1.31
N VAL A 14 -6.69 7.81 0.05
CA VAL A 14 -7.11 6.97 -1.07
C VAL A 14 -6.32 5.66 -1.06
N VAL A 15 -6.98 4.60 -1.52
CA VAL A 15 -6.39 3.28 -1.75
C VAL A 15 -5.86 3.23 -3.17
N TYR A 16 -4.68 2.65 -3.36
CA TYR A 16 -4.07 2.46 -4.68
C TYR A 16 -4.03 1.00 -5.07
N VAL A 17 -4.17 0.74 -6.37
CA VAL A 17 -3.72 -0.51 -6.96
C VAL A 17 -2.31 -0.31 -7.50
N LEU A 18 -1.43 -1.27 -7.22
CA LEU A 18 -0.01 -1.25 -7.54
C LEU A 18 0.31 -2.40 -8.47
N ASP A 19 0.99 -2.10 -9.57
CA ASP A 19 1.48 -3.07 -10.54
C ASP A 19 2.99 -2.99 -10.65
N CYS A 20 3.63 -4.14 -10.90
CA CYS A 20 5.05 -4.16 -11.21
C CYS A 20 5.28 -3.44 -12.54
N LYS A 21 6.16 -2.43 -12.54
CA LYS A 21 6.45 -1.65 -13.75
C LYS A 21 7.12 -2.49 -14.86
N VAL A 22 7.73 -3.61 -14.49
CA VAL A 22 8.48 -4.48 -15.41
C VAL A 22 7.58 -5.53 -16.08
N CYS A 23 6.84 -6.32 -15.31
CA CYS A 23 6.01 -7.40 -15.86
C CYS A 23 4.50 -7.11 -15.90
N GLY A 24 4.05 -6.00 -15.32
CA GLY A 24 2.64 -5.60 -15.28
C GLY A 24 1.76 -6.36 -14.27
N GLU A 25 2.32 -7.30 -13.49
CA GLU A 25 1.54 -8.05 -12.49
C GLU A 25 1.09 -7.15 -11.32
N THR A 26 -0.17 -7.32 -10.87
CA THR A 26 -0.72 -6.59 -9.72
C THR A 26 -0.13 -7.08 -8.40
N LEU A 27 0.75 -6.25 -7.85
CA LEU A 27 1.43 -6.48 -6.57
C LEU A 27 0.51 -6.30 -5.37
N SER A 28 -0.36 -5.28 -5.39
CA SER A 28 -1.33 -5.05 -4.32
C SER A 28 -2.51 -4.21 -4.80
N ARG A 29 -3.69 -4.46 -4.25
CA ARG A 29 -4.91 -3.64 -4.44
C ARG A 29 -5.19 -2.71 -3.25
N ARG A 30 -4.23 -2.62 -2.33
CA ARG A 30 -4.38 -2.04 -0.99
C ARG A 30 -3.18 -1.14 -0.67
N GLY A 31 -2.70 -0.38 -1.65
CA GLY A 31 -1.57 0.51 -1.51
C GLY A 31 -1.94 1.83 -0.83
N MET A 32 -1.04 2.36 -0.01
CA MET A 32 -1.09 3.70 0.56
C MET A 32 0.21 4.43 0.26
N LEU A 33 0.13 5.56 -0.46
CA LEU A 33 1.31 6.40 -0.70
C LEU A 33 1.75 7.11 0.58
N ALA A 34 3.04 7.06 0.87
CA ALA A 34 3.69 7.73 1.99
C ALA A 34 5.11 8.20 1.61
N VAL A 35 5.64 9.13 2.38
CA VAL A 35 7.04 9.57 2.29
C VAL A 35 7.79 9.06 3.51
N LEU A 36 9.00 8.55 3.30
CA LEU A 36 9.86 8.08 4.38
C LEU A 36 10.23 9.25 5.30
N VAL A 37 9.93 9.13 6.59
CA VAL A 37 10.16 10.20 7.56
C VAL A 37 11.66 10.50 7.75
N ALA A 38 12.52 9.49 7.56
CA ALA A 38 13.96 9.60 7.79
C ALA A 38 14.65 10.60 6.84
N ASP A 39 14.19 10.69 5.58
CA ASP A 39 14.78 11.58 4.57
C ASP A 39 13.80 12.63 4.01
N GLY A 40 12.49 12.45 4.22
CA GLY A 40 11.44 13.36 3.75
C GLY A 40 11.30 13.42 2.22
N LYS A 41 11.91 12.50 1.48
CA LYS A 41 12.00 12.53 0.01
C LYS A 41 11.62 11.21 -0.64
N THR A 42 11.89 10.09 0.02
CA THR A 42 11.64 8.78 -0.58
C THR A 42 10.16 8.44 -0.51
N GLU A 43 9.50 8.39 -1.66
CA GLU A 43 8.10 7.97 -1.79
C GLU A 43 8.00 6.45 -1.87
N LEU A 44 7.16 5.88 -0.99
CA LEU A 44 6.90 4.45 -0.87
C LEU A 44 5.39 4.20 -0.83
N PHE A 45 4.98 3.03 -1.28
CA PHE A 45 3.64 2.52 -1.03
C PHE A 45 3.67 1.48 0.08
N SER A 46 2.79 1.61 1.07
CA SER A 46 2.60 0.62 2.12
C SER A 46 1.31 -0.18 1.93
N THR A 47 1.29 -1.42 2.42
CA THR A 47 0.10 -2.30 2.39
C THR A 47 -0.12 -2.97 3.75
N ASP A 48 -1.39 -3.23 4.09
CA ASP A 48 -1.81 -3.99 5.27
C ASP A 48 -1.83 -5.51 5.04
N LYS A 49 -1.45 -5.94 3.84
CA LYS A 49 -1.40 -7.35 3.46
C LYS A 49 0.03 -7.81 3.28
N PHE A 50 0.36 -8.91 3.95
CA PHE A 50 1.53 -9.73 3.65
C PHE A 50 1.17 -10.63 2.48
N ASP A 51 1.81 -10.44 1.33
CA ASP A 51 1.60 -11.33 0.19
C ASP A 51 2.85 -12.17 -0.05
N ARG A 52 2.75 -13.45 0.32
CA ARG A 52 3.83 -14.43 0.17
C ARG A 52 4.26 -14.65 -1.28
N LYS A 53 3.45 -14.24 -2.26
CA LYS A 53 3.81 -14.31 -3.68
C LYS A 53 4.97 -13.39 -4.04
N TYR A 54 5.18 -12.33 -3.27
CA TYR A 54 6.25 -11.35 -3.47
C TYR A 54 7.35 -11.43 -2.41
N VAL A 55 7.32 -12.49 -1.57
CA VAL A 55 8.47 -12.84 -0.72
C VAL A 55 9.60 -13.19 -1.66
N PHE A 56 10.42 -12.18 -1.89
CA PHE A 56 11.71 -12.15 -2.54
C PHE A 56 12.12 -13.41 -3.33
N PRO A 57 12.28 -13.31 -4.66
CA PRO A 57 12.11 -12.14 -5.52
C PRO A 57 10.90 -12.31 -6.43
N HIS A 58 10.10 -11.24 -6.59
CA HIS A 58 9.34 -11.05 -7.83
C HIS A 58 10.36 -10.83 -8.95
N ASN A 59 10.93 -11.94 -9.43
CA ASN A 59 12.23 -11.97 -10.08
C ASN A 59 12.08 -11.88 -11.60
N PHE A 60 11.56 -10.76 -12.09
CA PHE A 60 11.86 -10.37 -13.46
C PHE A 60 13.17 -9.54 -13.41
N TYR A 61 14.30 -10.18 -13.77
CA TYR A 61 15.65 -9.58 -13.83
C TYR A 61 16.37 -9.20 -12.52
N GLY A 62 15.99 -9.71 -11.34
CA GLY A 62 16.75 -9.46 -10.10
C GLY A 62 16.45 -8.15 -9.39
N GLN A 63 15.47 -7.37 -9.86
CA GLN A 63 15.15 -6.07 -9.27
C GLN A 63 14.21 -6.22 -8.06
N VAL A 64 14.65 -5.71 -6.92
CA VAL A 64 13.85 -5.66 -5.69
C VAL A 64 12.87 -4.49 -5.77
N VAL A 65 11.57 -4.80 -5.87
CA VAL A 65 10.49 -3.79 -5.97
C VAL A 65 10.08 -3.23 -4.61
N GLY A 66 10.28 -4.01 -3.54
CA GLY A 66 9.79 -3.69 -2.20
C GLY A 66 10.38 -4.61 -1.13
N TYR A 67 9.89 -4.48 0.10
CA TYR A 67 10.32 -5.29 1.26
C TYR A 67 9.19 -5.48 2.29
N ASP A 68 9.31 -6.53 3.10
CA ASP A 68 8.39 -6.84 4.19
C ASP A 68 8.89 -6.32 5.53
N VAL A 69 7.96 -5.86 6.37
CA VAL A 69 8.24 -5.49 7.77
C VAL A 69 7.95 -6.69 8.65
N LEU A 70 8.99 -7.46 8.96
CA LEU A 70 8.86 -8.70 9.74
C LEU A 70 8.62 -8.46 11.23
N LEU A 71 9.25 -7.41 11.80
CA LEU A 71 9.22 -7.10 13.22
C LEU A 71 9.00 -5.59 13.43
N PRO A 72 7.75 -5.12 13.41
CA PRO A 72 7.44 -3.72 13.70
C PRO A 72 7.69 -3.41 15.18
N CYS A 73 8.14 -2.18 15.48
CA CYS A 73 8.25 -1.75 16.88
C CYS A 73 6.85 -1.50 17.49
N MET A 74 6.77 -1.54 18.82
CA MET A 74 5.51 -1.30 19.55
C MET A 74 4.84 0.04 19.18
N LYS A 75 5.63 1.06 18.85
CA LYS A 75 5.09 2.36 18.42
C LYS A 75 4.40 2.27 17.06
N CYS A 76 4.97 1.51 16.11
CA CYS A 76 4.34 1.30 14.80
C CYS A 76 3.05 0.47 14.93
N LEU A 77 3.07 -0.55 15.79
CA LEU A 77 1.91 -1.39 16.10
C LEU A 77 0.76 -0.62 16.76
N SER A 78 1.08 0.39 17.57
CA SER A 78 0.08 1.24 18.24
C SER A 78 -0.32 2.49 17.45
N SER A 79 0.29 2.72 16.27
CA SER A 79 0.01 3.87 15.43
C SER A 79 -1.19 3.64 14.52
N VAL A 80 -1.92 4.71 14.21
CA VAL A 80 -3.00 4.68 13.21
C VAL A 80 -2.39 4.73 11.81
N ASN A 81 -2.17 3.55 11.23
CA ASN A 81 -1.70 3.33 9.87
C ASN A 81 -2.33 2.04 9.32
N ASN A 82 -1.98 1.65 8.10
CA ASN A 82 -2.44 0.41 7.48
C ASN A 82 -1.52 -0.78 7.84
N GLY A 83 -0.95 -0.83 9.05
CA GLY A 83 -0.05 -1.90 9.50
C GLY A 83 1.34 -1.93 8.86
N HIS A 84 1.57 -1.32 7.70
CA HIS A 84 2.85 -1.30 6.98
C HIS A 84 3.50 -2.68 6.84
N HIS A 85 2.72 -3.73 6.58
CA HIS A 85 3.24 -5.10 6.50
C HIS A 85 4.24 -5.27 5.35
N SER A 86 3.98 -4.61 4.22
CA SER A 86 4.88 -4.61 3.06
C SER A 86 5.00 -3.20 2.49
N MET A 87 6.15 -2.89 1.92
CA MET A 87 6.52 -1.58 1.38
C MET A 87 7.04 -1.73 -0.05
N PHE A 88 6.67 -0.83 -0.97
CA PHE A 88 7.10 -0.84 -2.37
C PHE A 88 7.68 0.51 -2.77
N HIS A 89 8.76 0.52 -3.56
CA HIS A 89 9.33 1.76 -4.09
C HIS A 89 8.45 2.31 -5.21
N SER A 90 8.02 3.57 -5.08
CA SER A 90 7.20 4.27 -6.08
C SER A 90 7.82 4.27 -7.49
N SER A 91 9.15 4.29 -7.59
CA SER A 91 9.87 4.28 -8.87
C SER A 91 9.80 2.95 -9.62
N LEU A 92 9.49 1.85 -8.93
CA LEU A 92 9.47 0.48 -9.45
C LEU A 92 8.06 -0.08 -9.65
N VAL A 93 7.04 0.68 -9.28
CA VAL A 93 5.63 0.31 -9.46
C VAL A 93 4.90 1.32 -10.33
N SER A 94 3.96 0.82 -11.11
CA SER A 94 2.88 1.65 -11.67
C SER A 94 1.72 1.64 -10.68
N TYR A 95 0.96 2.73 -10.60
CA TYR A 95 -0.15 2.81 -9.66
C TYR A 95 -1.32 3.66 -10.19
N CYS A 96 -2.53 3.29 -9.77
CA CYS A 96 -3.78 3.97 -10.07
C CYS A 96 -4.63 4.09 -8.80
N TYR A 97 -5.51 5.09 -8.73
CA TYR A 97 -6.51 5.17 -7.66
C TYR A 97 -7.48 4.00 -7.78
N ARG A 98 -7.64 3.24 -6.69
CA ARG A 98 -8.65 2.19 -6.64
C ARG A 98 -10.04 2.83 -6.55
N LEU A 99 -10.98 2.32 -7.31
CA LEU A 99 -12.36 2.79 -7.30
C LEU A 99 -13.19 2.08 -6.21
N ASP A 100 -14.26 2.73 -5.78
CA ASP A 100 -15.29 2.14 -4.92
C ASP A 100 -16.12 1.08 -5.68
N GLU A 101 -17.01 0.36 -4.96
CA GLU A 101 -17.82 -0.73 -5.53
C GLU A 101 -18.70 -0.29 -6.71
N GLU A 102 -19.10 0.98 -6.74
CA GLU A 102 -19.95 1.56 -7.77
C GLU A 102 -19.15 2.17 -8.93
N ALA A 103 -17.82 2.19 -8.83
CA ALA A 103 -16.91 2.88 -9.74
C ALA A 103 -17.19 4.39 -9.90
N ASN A 104 -17.81 5.01 -8.90
CA ASN A 104 -18.21 6.42 -8.91
C ASN A 104 -17.15 7.32 -8.26
N ASN A 105 -16.45 6.83 -7.24
CA ASN A 105 -15.42 7.59 -6.52
C ASN A 105 -14.17 6.74 -6.26
N TYR A 106 -13.13 7.40 -5.72
CA TYR A 106 -11.94 6.73 -5.22
C TYR A 106 -12.22 6.06 -3.87
N LEU A 107 -11.81 4.81 -3.74
CA LEU A 107 -11.92 4.06 -2.50
C LEU A 107 -11.00 4.66 -1.44
N LEU A 108 -11.56 4.91 -0.26
CA LEU A 108 -10.83 5.43 0.89
C LEU A 108 -10.50 4.32 1.87
N TRP A 109 -9.42 4.50 2.64
CA TRP A 109 -8.98 3.51 3.63
C TRP A 109 -9.99 3.24 4.74
N LYS A 110 -10.86 4.20 5.07
CA LYS A 110 -11.96 3.98 6.03
C LYS A 110 -13.04 3.02 5.51
N ASP A 111 -13.19 2.94 4.19
CA ASP A 111 -14.25 2.18 3.50
C ASP A 111 -13.68 0.84 2.95
N LEU A 112 -12.37 0.62 3.05
CA LEU A 112 -11.71 -0.60 2.59
C LEU A 112 -12.01 -1.77 3.54
N LYS A 113 -12.58 -2.85 2.97
CA LYS A 113 -12.85 -4.11 3.70
C LYS A 113 -11.56 -4.75 4.20
N SER A 114 -11.64 -5.70 5.14
CA SER A 114 -10.44 -6.40 5.63
C SER A 114 -9.72 -7.18 4.51
N PRO A 115 -8.41 -7.47 4.60
CA PRO A 115 -7.68 -8.20 3.57
C PRO A 115 -8.24 -9.59 3.21
N LYS A 116 -9.07 -10.17 4.08
CA LYS A 116 -9.72 -11.48 3.86
C LYS A 116 -11.05 -11.36 3.10
N GLU A 117 -11.74 -10.23 3.25
CA GLU A 117 -13.05 -9.97 2.66
C GLU A 117 -12.97 -9.13 1.38
N ASP A 118 -11.83 -8.49 1.17
CA ASP A 118 -11.55 -7.66 0.01
C ASP A 118 -11.28 -8.52 -1.23
N GLY A 119 -12.35 -8.77 -1.98
CA GLY A 119 -12.34 -9.52 -3.23
C GLY A 119 -11.83 -8.72 -4.43
N GLN A 120 -11.63 -9.43 -5.55
CA GLN A 120 -11.27 -8.82 -6.82
C GLN A 120 -12.52 -8.25 -7.50
N MET A 121 -12.43 -7.01 -7.98
CA MET A 121 -13.53 -6.33 -8.68
C MET A 121 -13.33 -6.39 -10.20
N LEU A 122 -14.45 -6.31 -10.95
CA LEU A 122 -14.42 -6.29 -12.42
C LEU A 122 -13.78 -5.01 -12.98
N ILE A 123 -14.05 -3.86 -12.33
CA ILE A 123 -13.43 -2.57 -12.64
C ILE A 123 -12.83 -2.05 -11.34
N GLU A 124 -11.52 -2.21 -11.17
CA GLU A 124 -10.82 -1.86 -9.92
C GLU A 124 -10.09 -0.51 -9.98
N CYS A 125 -9.68 -0.07 -11.17
CA CYS A 125 -9.19 1.28 -11.43
C CYS A 125 -9.14 1.57 -12.94
N LEU A 126 -8.94 2.86 -13.28
CA LEU A 126 -8.67 3.30 -14.64
C LEU A 126 -7.17 3.11 -14.92
N ARG A 127 -6.80 2.01 -15.58
CA ARG A 127 -5.43 1.72 -16.07
C ARG A 127 -5.32 1.95 -17.57
#